data_AF-A0A972X9H7-F1
#
_entry.id   AF-A0A972X9H7-F1
#
_cell.length_a   1.000
_cell.length_b   1.000
_cell.length_c   1.000
_cell.angle_alpha   90.00
_cell.angle_beta   90.00
_cell.angle_gamma   90.00
#
_symmetry.space_group_name_H-M   'P 1'
#
loop_
_entity.id
_entity.type
_entity.pdbx_description
1 polymer ?
#
loop_
_entity_poly.entity_id
_entity_poly.type
_entity_poly.pdbx_seq_one_letter_code
_entity_poly.pdbx_strand_id
1 'polypeptide(L)'
;MTGSELILAALAIPLLGGVVIAMCARHANLREAVTLVTSVLLFICVASLLPAVLAGARPQVHLLEPLPGLPVAFEVEPLGMLFALIAS
;
A
#
# COMPACT_ATOMS: atom_id res chain seq x y z
N MET A 1 -11.74 0.04 7.13
CA MET A 1 -10.87 1.08 6.56
C MET A 1 -11.54 1.62 5.31
N THR A 2 -11.50 2.93 5.09
CA THR A 2 -11.94 3.55 3.83
C THR A 2 -10.92 3.29 2.72
N GLY A 3 -11.30 3.51 1.46
CA GLY A 3 -10.39 3.31 0.32
C GLY A 3 -9.12 4.17 0.40
N SER A 4 -9.25 5.42 0.86
CA SER A 4 -8.11 6.33 1.05
C SER A 4 -7.16 5.85 2.16
N GLU A 5 -7.69 5.36 3.29
CA GLU A 5 -6.89 4.78 4.37
C GLU A 5 -6.09 3.55 3.91
N LEU A 6 -6.70 2.69 3.09
CA LEU A 6 -6.02 1.53 2.52
C LEU A 6 -4.92 1.93 1.53
N ILE A 7 -5.11 2.98 0.72
CA ILE A 7 -4.06 3.49 -0.16
C ILE A 7 -2.87 4.02 0.66
N LEU A 8 -3.15 4.83 1.68
CA LEU A 8 -2.09 5.37 2.55
C LEU A 8 -1.36 4.25 3.31
N ALA A 9 -2.08 3.23 3.78
CA ALA A 9 -1.50 2.06 4.43
C ALA A 9 -0.64 1.24 3.46
N ALA A 10 -1.09 1.03 2.21
CA ALA A 10 -0.32 0.30 1.20
C ALA A 10 1.01 1.01 0.85
N LEU A 11 1.07 2.34 0.98
CA LEU A 11 2.32 3.11 0.87
C LEU A 11 3.17 3.03 2.15
N ALA A 12 2.54 3.12 3.32
CA ALA A 12 3.23 3.17 4.61
C ALA A 12 3.84 1.83 5.03
N ILE A 13 3.16 0.71 4.78
CA ILE A 13 3.60 -0.65 5.18
C ILE A 13 5.01 -0.97 4.66
N PRO A 14 5.31 -0.89 3.34
CA PRO A 14 6.65 -1.21 2.84
C PRO A 14 7.71 -0.21 3.31
N LEU A 15 7.36 1.08 3.47
CA LEU A 15 8.27 2.09 4.01
C LEU A 15 8.69 1.77 5.45
N LEU A 16 7.71 1.51 6.32
CA LEU A 16 7.95 1.15 7.71
C LEU A 16 8.63 -0.22 7.82
N GLY A 17 8.17 -1.20 7.04
CA GLY A 17 8.77 -2.53 6.97
C GLY A 17 10.25 -2.46 6.59
N GLY A 18 10.61 -1.67 5.58
CA GLY A 18 11.99 -1.43 5.19
C GLY A 18 12.85 -0.85 6.32
N VAL A 19 12.33 0.12 7.07
CA VAL A 19 13.02 0.68 8.26
C VAL A 19 13.23 -0.40 9.33
N VAL A 20 12.20 -1.18 9.66
CA VAL A 20 12.31 -2.24 10.68
C VAL A 20 13.27 -3.35 10.24
N ILE A 21 13.22 -3.76 8.96
CA ILE A 21 14.16 -4.73 8.36
C ILE A 21 15.60 -4.24 8.52
N ALA A 22 15.86 -2.95 8.23
CA ALA A 22 17.18 -2.36 8.39
C ALA A 22 17.65 -2.36 9.85
N MET A 23 16.76 -2.08 10.81
CA MET A 23 17.06 -2.17 12.25
C MET A 23 17.35 -3.62 12.69
N CYS A 24 16.73 -4.61 12.04
CA CYS A 24 16.94 -6.03 12.31
C CYS A 24 18.12 -6.65 11.55
N ALA A 25 18.93 -5.86 10.83
CA ALA A 25 19.98 -6.36 9.93
C ALA A 25 20.99 -7.34 10.57
N ARG A 26 21.21 -7.25 11.89
CA ARG A 26 22.15 -8.11 12.64
C ARG A 26 21.58 -9.49 13.02
N HIS A 27 20.27 -9.67 12.91
CA HIS A 27 19.55 -10.87 13.34
C HIS A 27 18.81 -11.48 12.16
N ALA A 28 19.45 -12.40 11.44
CA ALA A 28 18.92 -12.96 10.19
C ALA A 28 17.48 -13.46 10.32
N ASN A 29 17.17 -14.30 11.30
CA ASN A 29 15.82 -14.85 11.48
C ASN A 29 14.76 -13.77 11.77
N LEU A 30 15.11 -12.74 12.55
CA LEU A 30 14.20 -11.64 12.86
C LEU A 30 13.95 -10.78 11.62
N ARG A 31 15.00 -10.49 10.84
CA ARG A 31 14.89 -9.78 9.57
C ARG A 31 13.93 -10.50 8.63
N GLU A 32 14.10 -11.80 8.44
CA GLU A 32 13.21 -12.60 7.58
C GLU A 32 11.76 -12.61 8.09
N ALA A 33 11.57 -12.72 9.42
CA ALA A 33 10.25 -12.64 10.01
C ALA A 33 9.58 -11.27 9.75
N VAL A 34 10.32 -10.17 9.86
CA VAL A 34 9.81 -8.83 9.56
C VAL A 34 9.48 -8.69 8.08
N THR A 35 10.32 -9.22 7.17
CA THR A 35 10.03 -9.23 5.73
C THR A 35 8.71 -9.96 5.45
N LEU A 36 8.56 -11.17 5.97
CA LEU A 36 7.35 -11.97 5.75
C LEU A 36 6.10 -11.28 6.32
N VAL A 37 6.18 -10.76 7.55
CA VAL A 37 5.08 -10.01 8.17
C VAL A 37 4.72 -8.77 7.35
N THR A 38 5.71 -8.03 6.86
CA THR A 38 5.49 -6.83 6.03
C THR A 38 4.75 -7.19 4.75
N SER A 39 5.19 -8.23 4.02
CA SER A 39 4.52 -8.68 2.79
C SER A 39 3.10 -9.17 3.06
N VAL A 40 2.88 -9.97 4.11
CA VAL A 40 1.53 -10.44 4.47
C VAL A 40 0.59 -9.27 4.80
N LEU A 41 1.07 -8.29 5.56
CA LEU A 41 0.29 -7.09 5.88
C LEU A 41 -0.02 -6.26 4.62
N LEU A 42 0.96 -6.09 3.73
CA LEU A 42 0.78 -5.38 2.46
C LEU A 42 -0.24 -6.10 1.58
N PHE A 43 -0.12 -7.43 1.42
CA PHE A 43 -1.07 -8.24 0.66
C PHE A 43 -2.49 -8.13 1.22
N ILE A 44 -2.68 -8.23 2.53
CA ILE A 44 -4.01 -8.07 3.15
C ILE A 44 -4.56 -6.66 2.89
N CYS A 45 -3.73 -5.63 2.98
CA CYS A 45 -4.12 -4.25 2.72
C CYS A 45 -4.57 -4.05 1.27
N VAL A 46 -3.76 -4.53 0.32
CA VAL A 46 -4.06 -4.49 -1.12
C VAL A 46 -5.31 -5.31 -1.44
N ALA A 47 -5.41 -6.55 -0.94
CA ALA A 47 -6.58 -7.40 -1.15
C ALA A 47 -7.88 -6.77 -0.61
N SER A 48 -7.78 -5.93 0.44
CA SER A 48 -8.94 -5.20 0.97
C SER A 48 -9.45 -4.09 0.05
N LEU A 49 -8.64 -3.59 -0.90
CA LEU A 49 -9.07 -2.67 -1.95
C LEU A 49 -9.82 -3.38 -3.09
N LEU A 50 -9.53 -4.66 -3.30
CA LEU A 50 -10.02 -5.43 -4.45
C LEU A 50 -11.54 -5.42 -4.61
N PRO A 51 -12.36 -5.65 -3.56
CA PRO A 51 -13.82 -5.68 -3.72
C PRO A 51 -14.41 -4.37 -4.25
N ALA A 52 -13.86 -3.23 -3.80
CA ALA A 52 -14.31 -1.92 -4.27
C ALA A 52 -13.97 -1.71 -5.74
N VAL A 53 -12.76 -2.08 -6.17
CA VAL A 53 -12.33 -1.98 -7.57
C VAL A 53 -13.14 -2.91 -8.47
N LEU A 54 -13.43 -4.14 -8.01
CA LEU A 54 -14.28 -5.09 -8.72
C LEU A 54 -15.74 -4.63 -8.82
N ALA A 55 -16.23 -3.89 -7.82
CA ALA A 55 -17.54 -3.24 -7.86
C ALA A 55 -17.58 -2.00 -8.77
N GLY A 56 -16.48 -1.68 -9.47
CA GLY A 56 -16.37 -0.56 -10.40
C GLY A 56 -15.98 0.76 -9.73
N ALA A 57 -15.73 0.79 -8.42
CA ALA A 57 -15.25 1.99 -7.76
C ALA A 57 -13.79 2.30 -8.16
N ARG A 58 -13.40 3.55 -7.93
CA ARG A 58 -12.04 4.07 -8.09
C ARG A 58 -11.62 4.72 -6.78
N PRO A 59 -11.13 3.94 -5.80
CA PRO A 59 -10.62 4.49 -4.55
C PRO A 59 -9.52 5.52 -4.85
N GLN A 60 -9.63 6.70 -4.25
CA GLN A 60 -8.64 7.76 -4.44
C GLN A 60 -8.32 8.47 -3.12
N VAL A 61 -7.13 9.05 -3.05
CA VAL A 61 -6.70 9.93 -1.97
C VAL A 61 -6.00 11.16 -2.56
N HIS A 62 -6.48 12.35 -2.19
CA HIS A 62 -5.86 13.61 -2.56
C HIS A 62 -4.79 13.95 -1.52
N LEU A 63 -3.56 14.22 -1.97
CA LEU A 63 -2.44 14.55 -1.08
C LEU A 63 -2.28 16.06 -0.92
N LEU A 64 -2.20 16.76 -2.05
CA LEU A 64 -1.90 18.18 -2.11
C LEU A 64 -2.38 18.76 -3.44
N GLU A 65 -2.64 20.06 -3.47
CA GLU A 65 -3.10 20.78 -4.66
C GLU A 65 -2.22 22.03 -4.83
N PRO A 66 -1.10 21.95 -5.58
CA PRO A 66 -0.14 23.04 -5.67
C PRO A 66 -0.70 24.26 -6.41
N LEU A 67 -1.60 24.01 -7.37
CA LEU A 67 -2.33 25.02 -8.13
C LEU A 67 -3.82 24.64 -8.15
N PRO A 68 -4.74 25.62 -8.16
CA PRO A 68 -6.17 25.37 -8.27
C PRO A 68 -6.50 24.52 -9.52
N GLY A 69 -7.16 23.38 -9.31
CA GLY A 69 -7.53 22.43 -10.37
C GLY A 69 -6.43 21.43 -10.75
N LEU A 70 -5.30 21.39 -10.04
CA LEU A 70 -4.20 20.46 -10.31
C LEU A 70 -3.86 19.63 -9.05
N PRO A 71 -4.73 18.69 -8.62
CA PRO A 71 -4.45 17.86 -7.46
C PRO A 71 -3.37 16.82 -7.75
N VAL A 72 -2.49 16.60 -6.79
CA VAL A 72 -1.68 15.38 -6.68
C VAL A 72 -2.49 14.39 -5.87
N ALA A 73 -2.96 13.34 -6.55
CA ALA A 73 -3.77 12.29 -5.95
C ALA A 73 -3.25 10.91 -6.36
N PHE A 74 -3.49 9.93 -5.50
CA PHE A 74 -3.38 8.52 -5.86
C PHE A 74 -4.77 7.99 -6.16
N GLU A 75 -4.94 7.39 -7.33
CA GLU A 75 -6.17 6.72 -7.73
C GLU A 75 -5.85 5.26 -8.06
N VAL A 76 -6.68 4.34 -7.56
CA VAL A 76 -6.53 2.91 -7.83
C VAL A 76 -7.42 2.52 -9.00
N GLU A 77 -6.80 2.40 -10.17
CA GLU A 77 -7.41 1.84 -11.37
C GLU A 77 -7.29 0.30 -11.41
N PRO A 78 -8.09 -0.42 -12.24
CA PRO A 78 -8.05 -1.88 -12.31
C PRO A 78 -6.67 -2.42 -12.70
N LEU A 79 -5.97 -1.72 -13.60
CA LEU A 79 -4.61 -2.09 -13.98
C LEU A 79 -3.63 -1.90 -12.82
N GLY A 80 -3.72 -0.78 -12.11
CA GLY A 80 -2.93 -0.55 -10.89
C GLY A 80 -3.21 -1.59 -9.80
N MET A 81 -4.47 -2.00 -9.65
CA MET A 81 -4.88 -3.05 -8.72
C MET A 81 -4.25 -4.40 -9.04
N LEU A 82 -4.15 -4.76 -10.32
CA LEU A 82 -3.46 -5.99 -10.75
C LEU A 82 -1.97 -5.95 -10.37
N PHE A 83 -1.29 -4.83 -10.65
CA PHE A 83 0.11 -4.69 -10.27
C PHE A 83 0.31 -4.70 -8.75
N ALA A 84 -0.58 -4.06 -8.00
CA ALA A 84 -0.52 -4.06 -6.54
C ALA A 84 -0.62 -5.49 -5.97
N LEU A 85 -1.52 -6.32 -6.49
CA LEU A 85 -1.68 -7.71 -6.05
C LEU A 85 -0.48 -8.60 -6.40
N ILE A 86 0.17 -8.35 -7.55
CA ILE A 86 1.34 -9.11 -7.99
C ILE A 86 2.58 -8.71 -7.19
N ALA A 87 2.69 -7.44 -6.81
CA ALA A 87 3.87 -6.90 -6.14
C ALA A 87 3.84 -7.01 -4.61
N SER A 88 2.68 -7.25 -4.01
CA SER A 88 2.49 -7.34 -2.55
C SER A 88 2.92 -8.66 -1.95
#